data_AF-A0A0C2IX62-F1
#
_entry.id   AF-A0A0C2IX62-F1
#
_cell.length_a   1.000
_cell.length_b   1.000
_cell.length_c   1.000
_cell.angle_alpha   90.00
_cell.angle_beta   90.00
_cell.angle_gamma   90.00
#
_symmetry.space_group_name_H-M   'P 1'
#
loop_
_entity.id
_entity.type
_entity.pdbx_description
1 polymer ?
#
loop_
_entity_poly.entity_id
_entity_poly.type
_entity_poly.pdbx_seq_one_letter_code
_entity_poly.pdbx_strand_id
1 'polypeptide(L)'
;MPSCQALFDNDPDAKSGAYWLMIDGIKFKTRCYFELRRERGWTLAAKIRGFGYEFSPVSNVWADKSVINPDELVDYDAKNSSKSHSWFLLRSNAIKLCLDGPVDHCADFTHNLGMTLSHIFESQYGITTDERWTFKKLMMAFGKTCNTQKLKKEWCGLNMASICHPQEMNPNLNPTNHIVRIGCIGSEDVKCTPGDFALGVGVSSCYDEYGCERLGPKTRNLHWACKPFYGTWCLIQRLDTDTAQVDNIRTPSGGWTLVARAEGKGTEWSPVSKSWISEDLFMEDTSFDIVSTTSMKNYAYNSLIGSKLLVCYEGFDQACAPFTHNKNTSLLQLMNNEFGVVPDEQYTFASLMKAFGKSCDVSALRVSWCGLNLANICDPHNQSPNDSPPRTTHIVRVGCIGDKTATCFPDDYALGIGVTSCKDGFGCNNVGPSKNLHYRCDYVHGYFSQTAFLYVN
;
A
#
# COMPACT_ATOMS: atom_id res chain seq x y z
N MET A 1 0.88 20.38 -34.82
CA MET A 1 2.19 20.62 -34.16
C MET A 1 2.86 19.28 -33.86
N PRO A 2 4.20 19.20 -33.94
CA PRO A 2 4.93 17.95 -33.72
C PRO A 2 5.09 17.56 -32.25
N SER A 3 4.99 18.50 -31.32
CA SER A 3 5.12 18.23 -29.88
C SER A 3 4.32 19.25 -29.08
N CYS A 4 4.13 18.97 -27.78
CA CYS A 4 3.57 19.94 -26.87
C CYS A 4 4.48 21.16 -26.69
N GLN A 5 5.81 21.01 -26.69
CA GLN A 5 6.71 22.16 -26.68
C GLN A 5 6.49 23.06 -27.91
N ALA A 6 6.44 22.48 -29.12
CA ALA A 6 6.19 23.26 -30.32
C ALA A 6 4.79 23.91 -30.32
N LEU A 7 3.81 23.29 -29.68
CA LEU A 7 2.50 23.89 -29.48
C LEU A 7 2.59 25.10 -28.53
N PHE A 8 3.29 24.95 -27.40
CA PHE A 8 3.49 26.01 -26.41
C PHE A 8 4.25 27.22 -27.01
N ASP A 9 5.30 26.97 -27.78
CA ASP A 9 6.10 28.03 -28.40
C ASP A 9 5.31 28.84 -29.44
N ASN A 10 4.34 28.22 -30.12
CA ASN A 10 3.49 28.87 -31.12
C ASN A 10 2.22 29.50 -30.52
N ASP A 11 1.74 28.95 -29.40
CA ASP A 11 0.55 29.41 -28.69
C ASP A 11 0.83 29.38 -27.18
N PRO A 12 1.42 30.45 -26.61
CA PRO A 12 1.73 30.53 -25.19
C PRO A 12 0.50 30.48 -24.27
N ASP A 13 -0.70 30.73 -24.82
CA ASP A 13 -1.97 30.68 -24.10
C ASP A 13 -2.60 29.26 -24.12
N ALA A 14 -1.94 28.29 -24.77
CA ALA A 14 -2.38 26.90 -24.79
C ALA A 14 -2.51 26.32 -23.38
N LYS A 15 -3.59 25.58 -23.12
CA LYS A 15 -3.90 25.00 -21.80
C LYS A 15 -3.54 23.52 -21.75
N SER A 16 -3.05 23.04 -20.61
CA SER A 16 -2.78 21.61 -20.41
C SER A 16 -4.05 20.78 -20.70
N GLY A 17 -3.93 19.72 -21.50
CA GLY A 17 -5.10 19.02 -22.02
C GLY A 17 -4.77 18.02 -23.12
N ALA A 18 -5.81 17.48 -23.76
CA ALA A 18 -5.65 16.52 -24.85
C ALA A 18 -5.50 17.23 -26.20
N TYR A 19 -4.49 16.84 -26.96
CA TYR A 19 -4.17 17.41 -28.27
C TYR A 19 -3.91 16.34 -29.31
N TRP A 20 -4.17 16.69 -30.57
CA TRP A 20 -3.73 15.92 -31.72
C TRP A 20 -2.38 16.45 -32.17
N LEU A 21 -1.38 15.59 -32.17
CA LEU A 21 -0.02 15.89 -32.64
C LEU A 21 0.24 15.13 -33.94
N MET A 22 1.20 15.62 -34.72
CA MET A 22 1.62 15.00 -35.97
C MET A 22 3.13 15.08 -36.12
N ILE A 23 3.79 13.93 -36.20
CA ILE A 23 5.24 13.78 -36.42
C ILE A 23 5.42 12.86 -37.63
N ASP A 24 6.24 13.27 -38.60
CA ASP A 24 6.53 12.50 -39.82
C ASP A 24 5.27 11.95 -40.53
N GLY A 25 4.20 12.74 -40.56
CA GLY A 25 2.92 12.38 -41.18
C GLY A 25 2.01 11.48 -40.33
N ILE A 26 2.49 10.98 -39.19
CA ILE A 26 1.71 10.13 -38.28
C ILE A 26 0.95 11.02 -37.29
N LYS A 27 -0.39 10.96 -37.34
CA LYS A 27 -1.27 11.69 -36.43
C LYS A 27 -1.64 10.82 -35.23
N PHE A 28 -1.47 11.35 -34.01
CA PHE A 28 -1.85 10.64 -32.78
C PHE A 28 -2.39 11.63 -31.73
N LYS A 29 -3.24 11.12 -30.83
CA LYS A 29 -3.81 11.89 -29.73
C LYS A 29 -3.02 11.62 -28.45
N THR A 30 -2.69 12.66 -27.70
CA THR A 30 -2.03 12.53 -26.40
C THR A 30 -2.35 13.74 -25.51
N ARG A 31 -1.84 13.76 -24.28
CA ARG A 31 -1.92 14.92 -23.38
C ARG A 31 -0.66 15.78 -23.43
N CYS A 32 -0.89 17.09 -23.39
CA CYS A 32 0.11 18.10 -23.15
C CYS A 32 -0.02 18.63 -21.74
N TYR A 33 1.13 18.80 -21.07
CA TYR A 33 1.24 19.51 -19.80
C TYR A 33 2.18 20.71 -19.97
N PHE A 34 1.67 21.91 -19.69
CA PHE A 34 2.41 23.15 -19.81
C PHE A 34 2.81 23.67 -18.43
N GLU A 35 4.12 23.84 -18.22
CA GLU A 35 4.70 24.48 -17.05
C GLU A 35 4.99 25.93 -17.38
N LEU A 36 4.00 26.80 -17.25
CA LEU A 36 4.07 28.22 -17.64
C LEU A 36 5.31 28.93 -17.06
N ARG A 37 5.65 28.68 -15.79
CA ARG A 37 6.80 29.32 -15.13
C ARG A 37 8.16 28.86 -15.64
N ARG A 38 8.22 27.71 -16.30
CA ARG A 38 9.46 27.13 -16.85
C ARG A 38 9.47 27.15 -18.37
N GLU A 39 8.41 27.64 -18.99
CA GLU A 39 8.22 27.69 -20.44
C GLU A 39 8.40 26.31 -21.11
N ARG A 40 7.93 25.25 -20.43
CA ARG A 40 8.06 23.86 -20.89
C ARG A 40 6.72 23.25 -21.28
N GLY A 41 6.69 22.60 -22.44
CA GLY A 41 5.56 21.80 -22.92
C GLY A 41 5.88 20.31 -22.97
N TRP A 42 5.37 19.56 -22.01
CA TRP A 42 5.58 18.12 -21.87
C TRP A 42 4.56 17.33 -22.67
N THR A 43 5.04 16.39 -23.49
CA THR A 43 4.20 15.47 -24.27
C THR A 43 4.10 14.13 -23.54
N LEU A 44 2.90 13.70 -23.17
CA LEU A 44 2.71 12.40 -22.52
C LEU A 44 3.06 11.28 -23.51
N ALA A 45 4.09 10.49 -23.18
CA ALA A 45 4.58 9.41 -24.03
C ALA A 45 4.03 8.04 -23.62
N ALA A 46 3.90 7.81 -22.31
CA ALA A 46 3.39 6.58 -21.74
C ALA A 46 2.67 6.84 -20.41
N LYS A 47 1.73 5.94 -20.09
CA LYS A 47 1.13 5.76 -18.76
C LYS A 47 1.48 4.34 -18.33
N ILE A 48 2.02 4.15 -17.14
CA ILE A 48 2.58 2.85 -16.75
C ILE A 48 1.88 2.37 -15.50
N ARG A 49 1.20 1.22 -15.59
CA ARG A 49 0.56 0.60 -14.43
C ARG A 49 1.64 0.04 -13.52
N GLY A 50 1.71 0.51 -12.27
CA GLY A 50 2.80 0.13 -11.36
C GLY A 50 2.90 -1.37 -11.06
N PHE A 51 1.76 -2.05 -10.92
CA PHE A 51 1.69 -3.51 -10.72
C PHE A 51 1.75 -4.34 -12.01
N GLY A 52 1.82 -3.70 -13.17
CA GLY A 52 1.97 -4.39 -14.45
C GLY A 52 3.39 -4.93 -14.66
N TYR A 53 3.60 -5.57 -15.81
CA TYR A 53 4.89 -6.16 -16.20
C TYR A 53 5.37 -5.68 -17.59
N GLU A 54 4.56 -4.87 -18.29
CA GLU A 54 4.81 -4.43 -19.66
C GLU A 54 6.09 -3.60 -19.78
N PHE A 55 6.44 -2.87 -18.73
CA PHE A 55 7.64 -2.07 -18.57
C PHE A 55 8.58 -2.66 -17.51
N SER A 56 8.62 -3.99 -17.37
CA SER A 56 9.63 -4.65 -16.55
C SER A 56 11.05 -4.26 -16.98
N PRO A 57 12.07 -4.33 -16.12
CA PRO A 57 13.43 -3.87 -16.45
C PRO A 57 14.01 -4.51 -17.71
N VAL A 58 13.62 -5.77 -18.00
CA VAL A 58 14.06 -6.56 -19.15
C VAL A 58 13.06 -6.56 -20.31
N SER A 59 12.00 -5.77 -20.24
CA SER A 59 10.99 -5.71 -21.29
C SER A 59 11.51 -5.09 -22.58
N ASN A 60 11.18 -5.68 -23.72
CA ASN A 60 11.48 -5.11 -25.03
C ASN A 60 10.67 -3.83 -25.31
N VAL A 61 9.58 -3.58 -24.56
CA VAL A 61 8.71 -2.40 -24.70
C VAL A 61 9.48 -1.10 -24.46
N TRP A 62 10.59 -1.12 -23.73
CA TRP A 62 11.43 0.07 -23.55
C TRP A 62 12.04 0.55 -24.88
N ALA A 63 12.53 -0.39 -25.69
CA ALA A 63 13.30 -0.13 -26.91
C ALA A 63 12.45 -0.22 -28.19
N ASP A 64 11.39 -1.03 -28.20
CA ASP A 64 10.62 -1.28 -29.40
C ASP A 64 9.74 -0.09 -29.84
N LYS A 65 9.12 -0.23 -31.01
CA LYS A 65 8.17 0.74 -31.58
C LYS A 65 6.72 0.34 -31.36
N SER A 66 6.44 -0.56 -30.41
CA SER A 66 5.08 -0.98 -30.10
C SER A 66 4.28 0.19 -29.53
N VAL A 67 2.99 0.20 -29.84
CA VAL A 67 2.00 1.13 -29.30
C VAL A 67 1.05 0.29 -28.45
N ILE A 68 0.76 0.76 -27.25
CA ILE A 68 -0.05 0.03 -26.26
C ILE A 68 -1.20 0.94 -25.86
N ASN A 69 -2.44 0.48 -26.04
CA ASN A 69 -3.66 1.19 -25.62
C ASN A 69 -3.61 2.71 -25.84
N PRO A 70 -3.30 3.20 -27.06
CA PRO A 70 -2.95 4.61 -27.28
C PRO A 70 -4.12 5.56 -26.99
N ASP A 71 -5.35 5.09 -27.14
CA ASP A 71 -6.57 5.87 -26.87
C ASP A 71 -6.75 6.15 -25.38
N GLU A 72 -6.17 5.32 -24.50
CA GLU A 72 -6.25 5.48 -23.05
C GLU A 72 -5.31 6.57 -22.49
N LEU A 73 -4.40 7.15 -23.30
CA LEU A 73 -3.48 8.19 -22.84
C LEU A 73 -4.16 9.52 -22.53
N VAL A 74 -5.32 9.78 -23.13
CA VAL A 74 -6.11 10.99 -22.84
C VAL A 74 -7.09 10.82 -21.69
N ASP A 75 -7.36 9.56 -21.32
CA ASP A 75 -8.23 9.17 -20.23
C ASP A 75 -7.44 9.00 -18.92
N TYR A 76 -7.80 9.80 -17.91
CA TYR A 76 -7.18 9.73 -16.58
C TYR A 76 -7.67 8.54 -15.76
N ASP A 77 -8.85 8.00 -16.07
CA ASP A 77 -9.45 6.92 -15.29
C ASP A 77 -9.00 5.54 -15.78
N ALA A 78 -8.52 5.45 -17.02
CA ALA A 78 -7.96 4.22 -17.57
C ALA A 78 -6.77 3.73 -16.74
N LYS A 79 -6.86 2.47 -16.27
CA LYS A 79 -5.93 1.84 -15.33
C LYS A 79 -4.83 1.01 -15.99
N ASN A 80 -4.87 0.83 -17.32
CA ASN A 80 -3.88 0.00 -18.02
C ASN A 80 -2.62 0.79 -18.38
N SER A 81 -1.54 0.06 -18.63
CA SER A 81 -0.36 0.61 -19.27
C SER A 81 -0.73 1.07 -20.69
N SER A 82 -0.18 2.22 -21.10
CA SER A 82 -0.37 2.81 -22.42
C SER A 82 0.96 3.41 -22.91
N LYS A 83 1.23 3.33 -24.21
CA LYS A 83 2.42 3.83 -24.88
C LYS A 83 2.02 4.36 -26.25
N SER A 84 2.39 5.59 -26.58
CA SER A 84 2.07 6.21 -27.88
C SER A 84 3.25 6.27 -28.83
N HIS A 85 2.93 6.65 -30.07
CA HIS A 85 3.88 6.98 -31.12
C HIS A 85 4.94 8.00 -30.72
N SER A 86 4.64 8.93 -29.79
CA SER A 86 5.65 9.91 -29.34
C SER A 86 6.86 9.24 -28.69
N TRP A 87 6.72 8.05 -28.11
CA TRP A 87 7.85 7.31 -27.52
C TRP A 87 8.99 7.05 -28.53
N PHE A 88 8.66 6.73 -29.78
CA PHE A 88 9.64 6.39 -30.81
C PHE A 88 9.74 7.38 -31.97
N LEU A 89 8.86 8.39 -32.02
CA LEU A 89 8.92 9.47 -33.02
C LEU A 89 9.46 10.79 -32.46
N LEU A 90 9.15 11.11 -31.19
CA LEU A 90 9.52 12.40 -30.62
C LEU A 90 10.97 12.37 -30.13
N ARG A 91 11.79 13.27 -30.67
CA ARG A 91 13.14 13.54 -30.13
C ARG A 91 13.04 14.51 -28.96
N SER A 92 13.73 14.21 -27.87
CA SER A 92 13.72 15.03 -26.66
C SER A 92 15.09 15.05 -25.99
N ASN A 93 15.29 16.09 -25.18
CA ASN A 93 16.44 16.25 -24.29
C ASN A 93 16.04 16.14 -22.81
N ALA A 94 14.80 15.79 -22.52
CA ALA A 94 14.34 15.68 -21.14
C ALA A 94 13.20 14.67 -21.04
N ILE A 95 13.18 13.97 -19.92
CA ILE A 95 12.10 13.05 -19.54
C ILE A 95 11.52 13.57 -18.23
N LYS A 96 10.20 13.67 -18.12
CA LYS A 96 9.51 13.85 -16.83
C LYS A 96 8.83 12.55 -16.45
N LEU A 97 9.09 12.08 -15.24
CA LEU A 97 8.39 10.94 -14.65
C LEU A 97 7.62 11.44 -13.43
N CYS A 98 6.34 11.08 -13.33
CA CYS A 98 5.47 11.39 -12.20
C CYS A 98 4.84 10.07 -11.69
N LEU A 99 4.79 9.87 -10.37
CA LEU A 99 4.37 8.57 -9.79
C LEU A 99 2.96 8.56 -9.20
N ASP A 100 2.43 9.69 -8.75
CA ASP A 100 1.13 9.76 -8.06
C ASP A 100 0.06 10.50 -8.88
N GLY A 101 0.36 10.78 -10.14
CA GLY A 101 -0.54 11.48 -11.04
C GLY A 101 0.19 11.98 -12.28
N PRO A 102 -0.54 12.63 -13.21
CA PRO A 102 0.05 13.16 -14.44
C PRO A 102 0.95 14.38 -14.22
N VAL A 103 0.86 15.02 -13.05
CA VAL A 103 1.55 16.28 -12.73
C VAL A 103 2.07 16.36 -11.29
N ASP A 104 1.80 15.32 -10.48
CA ASP A 104 2.15 15.28 -9.07
C ASP A 104 3.35 14.36 -8.85
N HIS A 105 4.20 14.76 -7.90
CA HIS A 105 5.37 13.97 -7.49
C HIS A 105 6.24 13.57 -8.68
N CYS A 106 6.75 14.59 -9.35
CA CYS A 106 7.50 14.46 -10.59
C CYS A 106 8.99 14.73 -10.43
N ALA A 107 9.80 14.04 -11.23
CA ALA A 107 11.21 14.32 -11.43
C ALA A 107 11.53 14.49 -12.91
N ASP A 108 12.38 15.47 -13.19
CA ASP A 108 12.91 15.74 -14.52
C ASP A 108 14.27 15.05 -14.68
N PHE A 109 14.53 14.51 -15.86
CA PHE A 109 15.77 13.85 -16.24
C PHE A 109 16.23 14.48 -17.56
N THR A 110 16.95 15.59 -17.46
CA THR A 110 17.47 16.34 -18.61
C THR A 110 18.79 15.71 -19.07
N HIS A 111 18.94 15.52 -20.39
CA HIS A 111 20.08 14.89 -21.03
C HIS A 111 20.37 15.55 -22.40
N ASN A 112 21.60 15.47 -22.90
CA ASN A 112 22.04 16.20 -24.10
C ASN A 112 22.03 15.37 -25.40
N LEU A 113 21.18 14.34 -25.49
CA LEU A 113 21.26 13.34 -26.57
C LEU A 113 20.42 13.70 -27.82
N GLY A 114 19.29 14.39 -27.67
CA GLY A 114 18.41 14.75 -28.79
C GLY A 114 17.80 13.55 -29.52
N MET A 115 17.56 12.45 -28.80
CA MET A 115 17.08 11.16 -29.34
C MET A 115 15.65 10.85 -28.88
N THR A 116 15.04 9.87 -29.54
CA THR A 116 13.73 9.31 -29.13
C THR A 116 13.90 8.38 -27.93
N LEU A 117 12.85 8.17 -27.13
CA LEU A 117 12.90 7.25 -25.99
C LEU A 117 13.26 5.81 -26.39
N SER A 118 12.72 5.28 -27.50
CA SER A 118 13.12 3.96 -28.01
C SER A 118 14.62 3.85 -28.22
N HIS A 119 15.24 4.79 -28.96
CA HIS A 119 16.69 4.80 -29.17
C HIS A 119 17.48 4.96 -27.87
N ILE A 120 17.02 5.82 -26.95
CA ILE A 120 17.64 6.00 -25.63
C ILE A 120 17.71 4.65 -24.90
N PHE A 121 16.58 3.94 -24.82
CA PHE A 121 16.53 2.67 -24.10
C PHE A 121 17.13 1.50 -24.86
N GLU A 122 17.21 1.56 -26.20
CA GLU A 122 17.83 0.55 -27.06
C GLU A 122 19.37 0.62 -27.05
N SER A 123 19.92 1.83 -27.18
CA SER A 123 21.30 2.02 -27.68
C SER A 123 22.28 2.66 -26.69
N GLN A 124 21.80 3.36 -25.66
CA GLN A 124 22.67 4.15 -24.78
C GLN A 124 22.80 3.52 -23.40
N TYR A 125 24.03 3.33 -22.93
CA TYR A 125 24.34 2.83 -21.58
C TYR A 125 24.42 3.98 -20.60
N GLY A 126 23.74 3.87 -19.47
CA GLY A 126 23.90 4.75 -18.31
C GLY A 126 23.98 6.24 -18.66
N ILE A 127 22.83 6.87 -18.86
CA ILE A 127 22.77 8.27 -19.28
C ILE A 127 22.89 9.18 -18.06
N THR A 128 23.87 10.08 -18.13
CA THR A 128 24.05 11.12 -17.11
C THR A 128 23.00 12.21 -17.32
N THR A 129 22.35 12.63 -16.24
CA THR A 129 21.34 13.70 -16.26
C THR A 129 21.82 14.94 -15.51
N ASP A 130 21.34 16.10 -15.93
CA ASP A 130 21.79 17.39 -15.37
C ASP A 130 21.41 17.56 -13.89
N GLU A 131 20.28 17.00 -13.48
CA GLU A 131 19.74 17.13 -12.13
C GLU A 131 20.60 16.46 -11.05
N ARG A 132 21.57 15.61 -11.45
CA ARG A 132 22.46 14.85 -10.55
C ARG A 132 21.70 14.24 -9.38
N TRP A 133 20.74 13.40 -9.73
CA TRP A 133 19.87 12.74 -8.77
C TRP A 133 20.67 11.87 -7.80
N THR A 134 20.33 12.01 -6.52
CA THR A 134 20.62 11.01 -5.50
C THR A 134 19.33 10.27 -5.19
N PHE A 135 19.44 9.09 -4.59
CA PHE A 135 18.31 8.30 -4.13
C PHE A 135 17.39 9.18 -3.29
N LYS A 136 17.95 9.83 -2.25
CA LYS A 136 17.24 10.75 -1.34
C LYS A 136 16.46 11.85 -2.08
N LYS A 137 17.07 12.50 -3.07
CA LYS A 137 16.44 13.59 -3.81
C LYS A 137 15.30 13.09 -4.70
N LEU A 138 15.51 11.97 -5.40
CA LEU A 138 14.45 11.36 -6.20
C LEU A 138 13.28 10.87 -5.33
N MET A 139 13.56 10.44 -4.08
CA MET A 139 12.51 10.14 -3.12
C MET A 139 11.57 11.31 -2.88
N MET A 140 12.17 12.44 -2.52
CA MET A 140 11.42 13.65 -2.20
C MET A 140 10.66 14.14 -3.43
N ALA A 141 11.28 14.10 -4.62
CA ALA A 141 10.63 14.47 -5.86
C ALA A 141 9.41 13.60 -6.17
N PHE A 142 9.50 12.30 -5.92
CA PHE A 142 8.39 11.35 -6.10
C PHE A 142 7.45 11.23 -4.88
N GLY A 143 7.56 12.12 -3.88
CA GLY A 143 6.69 12.09 -2.71
C GLY A 143 6.84 10.82 -1.85
N LYS A 144 7.98 10.12 -1.94
CA LYS A 144 8.27 8.91 -1.18
C LYS A 144 9.29 9.19 -0.08
N THR A 145 9.25 8.39 0.98
CA THR A 145 10.14 8.51 2.13
C THR A 145 10.72 7.15 2.50
N CYS A 146 11.96 7.16 3.00
CA CYS A 146 12.66 5.97 3.47
C CYS A 146 13.89 6.35 4.31
N ASN A 147 14.34 5.46 5.20
CA ASN A 147 15.60 5.63 5.92
C ASN A 147 16.79 5.24 5.03
N THR A 148 17.52 6.24 4.54
CA THR A 148 18.72 6.03 3.71
C THR A 148 20.03 6.06 4.52
N GLN A 149 20.01 5.97 5.85
CA GLN A 149 21.23 6.06 6.67
C GLN A 149 22.23 4.92 6.41
N LYS A 150 21.73 3.75 5.99
CA LYS A 150 22.55 2.58 5.66
C LYS A 150 22.99 2.55 4.20
N LEU A 151 22.48 3.47 3.36
CA LEU A 151 22.82 3.56 1.95
C LEU A 151 24.30 3.97 1.82
N LYS A 152 25.13 3.06 1.30
CA LYS A 152 26.57 3.33 1.08
C LYS A 152 26.88 3.64 -0.38
N LYS A 153 26.12 3.08 -1.31
CA LYS A 153 26.23 3.33 -2.75
C LYS A 153 24.86 3.50 -3.38
N GLU A 154 24.78 4.36 -4.38
CA GLU A 154 23.58 4.63 -5.15
C GLU A 154 23.92 4.84 -6.63
N TRP A 155 22.97 4.48 -7.49
CA TRP A 155 23.06 4.56 -8.93
C TRP A 155 21.74 5.10 -9.45
N CYS A 156 21.75 6.37 -9.85
CA CYS A 156 20.57 7.10 -10.26
C CYS A 156 20.74 7.67 -11.66
N GLY A 157 19.72 7.54 -12.50
CA GLY A 157 19.75 8.04 -13.87
C GLY A 157 18.83 7.26 -14.79
N LEU A 158 19.22 7.20 -16.07
CA LEU A 158 18.47 6.51 -17.12
C LEU A 158 19.30 5.37 -17.74
N ASN A 159 18.61 4.27 -18.05
CA ASN A 159 19.12 3.11 -18.78
C ASN A 159 20.49 2.56 -18.31
N MET A 160 20.68 2.45 -17.00
CA MET A 160 21.89 1.87 -16.40
C MET A 160 21.74 0.35 -16.28
N ALA A 161 22.79 -0.40 -16.61
CA ALA A 161 22.85 -1.85 -16.42
C ALA A 161 24.20 -2.26 -15.84
N SER A 162 24.21 -3.26 -14.96
CA SER A 162 25.41 -3.62 -14.18
C SER A 162 25.95 -2.41 -13.44
N ILE A 163 25.36 -2.11 -12.29
CA ILE A 163 25.68 -0.98 -11.40
C ILE A 163 27.20 -0.78 -11.13
N CYS A 164 28.04 -1.78 -11.40
CA CYS A 164 29.50 -1.72 -11.31
C CYS A 164 30.20 -1.09 -12.50
N HIS A 165 29.65 -1.33 -13.68
CA HIS A 165 30.19 -0.91 -14.96
C HIS A 165 29.04 -0.35 -15.80
N PRO A 166 28.33 0.70 -15.33
CA PRO A 166 27.09 1.19 -15.93
C PRO A 166 27.27 1.73 -17.37
N GLN A 167 28.52 1.92 -17.81
CA GLN A 167 28.88 2.39 -19.15
C GLN A 167 29.30 1.24 -20.10
N GLU A 168 29.48 0.02 -19.59
CA GLU A 168 30.11 -1.08 -20.34
C GLU A 168 29.13 -2.23 -20.66
N MET A 169 27.91 -2.23 -20.10
CA MET A 169 26.96 -3.34 -20.25
C MET A 169 25.60 -2.89 -20.79
N ASN A 170 25.11 -3.61 -21.82
CA ASN A 170 23.81 -3.36 -22.44
C ASN A 170 22.66 -4.06 -21.69
N PRO A 171 21.69 -3.32 -21.11
CA PRO A 171 20.55 -3.93 -20.41
C PRO A 171 19.68 -4.82 -21.31
N ASN A 172 19.68 -4.58 -22.63
CA ASN A 172 18.85 -5.32 -23.59
C ASN A 172 19.53 -6.57 -24.16
N LEU A 173 20.87 -6.63 -24.17
CA LEU A 173 21.61 -7.75 -24.76
C LEU A 173 22.15 -8.73 -23.72
N ASN A 174 22.63 -8.19 -22.59
CA ASN A 174 23.16 -8.98 -21.48
C ASN A 174 22.57 -8.43 -20.18
N PRO A 175 21.27 -8.69 -19.91
CA PRO A 175 20.65 -8.26 -18.67
C PRO A 175 21.39 -8.92 -17.50
N THR A 176 22.21 -8.13 -16.80
CA THR A 176 22.76 -8.53 -15.51
C THR A 176 21.66 -8.47 -14.46
N ASN A 177 21.95 -8.89 -13.24
CA ASN A 177 20.94 -8.92 -12.18
C ASN A 177 20.41 -7.54 -11.77
N HIS A 178 20.99 -6.43 -12.27
CA HIS A 178 20.74 -5.07 -11.77
C HIS A 178 20.60 -4.04 -12.89
N ILE A 179 19.38 -3.52 -13.09
CA ILE A 179 18.99 -2.60 -14.17
C ILE A 179 18.19 -1.42 -13.59
N VAL A 180 18.52 -0.20 -14.02
CA VAL A 180 17.73 1.02 -13.80
C VAL A 180 17.31 1.58 -15.15
N ARG A 181 16.04 1.47 -15.53
CA ARG A 181 15.52 2.16 -16.73
C ARG A 181 15.31 3.64 -16.46
N ILE A 182 14.50 3.99 -15.47
CA ILE A 182 14.34 5.38 -14.98
C ILE A 182 14.27 5.35 -13.46
N GLY A 183 15.22 5.98 -12.78
CA GLY A 183 15.17 6.14 -11.32
C GLY A 183 16.50 5.85 -10.64
N CYS A 184 16.49 5.08 -9.54
CA CYS A 184 17.67 4.72 -8.76
C CYS A 184 17.69 3.28 -8.27
N ILE A 185 18.88 2.72 -8.06
CA ILE A 185 19.15 1.58 -7.17
C ILE A 185 20.18 2.01 -6.13
N GLY A 186 20.18 1.35 -4.97
CA GLY A 186 21.19 1.53 -3.95
C GLY A 186 21.56 0.25 -3.21
N SER A 187 22.63 0.32 -2.43
CA SER A 187 23.17 -0.80 -1.66
C SER A 187 23.67 -0.37 -0.29
N GLU A 188 23.45 -1.23 0.71
CA GLU A 188 24.10 -1.16 2.03
C GLU A 188 25.56 -1.65 2.04
N ASP A 189 25.98 -2.36 0.99
CA ASP A 189 27.36 -2.81 0.81
C ASP A 189 28.14 -1.81 -0.06
N VAL A 190 29.44 -1.72 0.19
CA VAL A 190 30.40 -1.05 -0.70
C VAL A 190 30.65 -1.91 -1.94
N LYS A 191 30.33 -3.20 -1.87
CA LYS A 191 30.31 -4.11 -3.01
C LYS A 191 29.21 -3.76 -3.99
N CYS A 192 29.38 -4.39 -5.13
CA CYS A 192 28.79 -4.03 -6.39
C CYS A 192 27.55 -4.89 -6.65
N THR A 193 26.77 -5.05 -5.59
CA THR A 193 25.63 -5.95 -5.46
C THR A 193 24.59 -5.11 -4.72
N PRO A 194 23.40 -4.86 -5.27
CA PRO A 194 22.39 -4.07 -4.60
C PRO A 194 21.88 -4.91 -3.44
N GLY A 195 22.27 -4.54 -2.24
CA GLY A 195 21.63 -4.98 -1.03
C GLY A 195 20.67 -3.90 -0.62
N ASP A 196 19.52 -3.81 -1.29
CA ASP A 196 18.30 -3.28 -0.67
C ASP A 196 17.99 -1.79 -0.76
N PHE A 197 18.14 -1.15 -1.93
CA PHE A 197 17.37 0.06 -2.27
C PHE A 197 17.01 0.10 -3.75
N ALA A 198 15.78 0.45 -4.15
CA ALA A 198 15.53 0.92 -5.51
C ALA A 198 14.34 1.86 -5.59
N LEU A 199 14.24 2.64 -6.67
CA LEU A 199 13.16 3.59 -6.95
C LEU A 199 12.96 3.75 -8.44
N GLY A 200 11.72 3.79 -8.91
CA GLY A 200 11.36 4.28 -10.23
C GLY A 200 10.67 3.22 -11.07
N VAL A 201 10.73 3.38 -12.39
CA VAL A 201 10.07 2.49 -13.35
C VAL A 201 11.10 1.66 -14.11
N GLY A 202 10.85 0.35 -14.23
CA GLY A 202 11.77 -0.60 -14.84
C GLY A 202 13.07 -0.72 -14.06
N VAL A 203 12.95 -0.85 -12.73
CA VAL A 203 14.09 -0.93 -11.82
C VAL A 203 14.12 -2.28 -11.10
N SER A 204 15.25 -2.98 -11.17
CA SER A 204 15.44 -4.28 -10.48
C SER A 204 15.50 -4.15 -8.96
N SER A 205 15.02 -5.17 -8.26
CA SER A 205 15.07 -5.30 -6.79
C SER A 205 15.60 -6.66 -6.37
N CYS A 206 16.22 -6.72 -5.19
CA CYS A 206 16.37 -7.97 -4.45
C CYS A 206 15.05 -8.54 -3.89
N TYR A 207 13.98 -7.74 -3.86
CA TYR A 207 12.65 -8.11 -3.35
C TYR A 207 11.63 -8.39 -4.44
N ASP A 208 12.06 -8.60 -5.68
CA ASP A 208 11.15 -9.09 -6.71
C ASP A 208 10.94 -10.61 -6.56
N GLU A 209 10.04 -11.17 -7.36
CA GLU A 209 9.72 -12.61 -7.35
C GLU A 209 10.93 -13.50 -7.75
N TYR A 210 12.07 -12.92 -8.12
CA TYR A 210 13.28 -13.60 -8.59
C TYR A 210 14.50 -13.43 -7.65
N GLY A 211 14.46 -12.47 -6.74
CA GLY A 211 15.51 -12.22 -5.75
C GLY A 211 16.74 -11.49 -6.31
N CYS A 212 17.78 -11.34 -5.50
CA CYS A 212 19.01 -10.62 -5.88
C CYS A 212 19.80 -11.24 -7.04
N GLU A 213 19.52 -12.49 -7.39
CA GLU A 213 20.39 -13.30 -8.25
C GLU A 213 19.85 -13.48 -9.67
N ARG A 214 18.62 -13.03 -9.94
CA ARG A 214 17.96 -13.23 -11.24
C ARG A 214 17.07 -12.03 -11.57
N LEU A 215 17.02 -11.67 -12.85
CA LEU A 215 15.97 -10.80 -13.40
C LEU A 215 15.06 -11.60 -14.32
N GLY A 216 13.77 -11.28 -14.29
CA GLY A 216 12.80 -11.91 -15.16
C GLY A 216 11.72 -10.95 -15.66
N PRO A 217 10.99 -11.35 -16.71
CA PRO A 217 9.92 -10.53 -17.30
C PRO A 217 8.75 -10.29 -16.34
N LYS A 218 8.69 -10.99 -15.20
CA LYS A 218 7.70 -10.78 -14.13
C LYS A 218 8.16 -9.78 -13.05
N THR A 219 9.28 -9.07 -13.21
CA THR A 219 9.57 -7.94 -12.32
C THR A 219 8.57 -6.80 -12.61
N ARG A 220 7.88 -6.30 -11.58
CA ARG A 220 6.84 -5.27 -11.72
C ARG A 220 7.39 -3.96 -12.30
N ASN A 221 6.53 -3.22 -12.99
CA ASN A 221 6.88 -1.97 -13.67
C ASN A 221 7.40 -0.90 -12.72
N LEU A 222 6.72 -0.68 -11.58
CA LEU A 222 7.11 0.32 -10.60
C LEU A 222 7.74 -0.36 -9.38
N HIS A 223 8.87 0.15 -8.91
CA HIS A 223 9.45 -0.37 -7.68
C HIS A 223 10.19 0.71 -6.88
N TRP A 224 9.78 0.84 -5.61
CA TRP A 224 10.50 1.46 -4.52
C TRP A 224 10.81 0.42 -3.44
N ALA A 225 12.07 0.21 -3.06
CA ALA A 225 12.44 -0.52 -1.84
C ALA A 225 13.62 0.13 -1.13
N CYS A 226 13.68 -0.13 0.17
CA CYS A 226 14.73 0.15 1.13
C CYS A 226 14.65 -1.02 2.13
N LYS A 227 15.74 -1.72 2.46
CA LYS A 227 15.77 -2.94 3.32
C LYS A 227 14.74 -2.93 4.46
N PRO A 228 14.09 -4.06 4.84
CA PRO A 228 12.81 -4.05 5.52
C PRO A 228 13.00 -3.50 6.93
N PHE A 229 12.73 -2.22 7.07
CA PHE A 229 12.32 -1.62 8.31
C PHE A 229 11.06 -0.84 7.95
N TYR A 230 9.94 -1.54 8.11
CA TYR A 230 8.65 -0.96 8.42
C TYR A 230 7.93 -0.33 7.23
N GLY A 231 7.62 -1.17 6.25
CA GLY A 231 6.62 -0.87 5.23
C GLY A 231 5.23 -1.19 5.76
N THR A 232 4.53 -0.19 6.26
CA THR A 232 3.09 -0.28 6.56
C THR A 232 2.35 -0.40 5.22
N TRP A 233 1.68 -1.53 4.96
CA TRP A 233 0.98 -1.74 3.67
C TRP A 233 -0.20 -0.79 3.51
N CYS A 234 -0.37 -0.17 2.34
CA CYS A 234 -1.53 0.69 2.08
C CYS A 234 -2.53 0.04 1.11
N LEU A 235 -3.75 -0.26 1.57
CA LEU A 235 -4.89 -0.63 0.72
C LEU A 235 -5.44 0.62 0.05
N ILE A 236 -5.59 0.64 -1.26
CA ILE A 236 -6.41 1.66 -1.92
C ILE A 236 -7.57 0.95 -2.59
N GLN A 237 -8.78 1.13 -2.06
CA GLN A 237 -10.00 0.58 -2.67
C GLN A 237 -10.79 1.68 -3.37
N ARG A 238 -10.97 1.52 -4.69
CA ARG A 238 -11.89 2.33 -5.50
C ARG A 238 -13.28 1.68 -5.48
N LEU A 239 -14.32 2.51 -5.37
CA LEU A 239 -15.68 2.11 -5.73
C LEU A 239 -15.72 1.91 -7.25
N ASP A 240 -15.83 0.67 -7.72
CA ASP A 240 -16.29 0.43 -9.08
C ASP A 240 -17.82 0.58 -9.07
N THR A 241 -18.30 1.74 -9.52
CA THR A 241 -19.73 1.98 -9.81
C THR A 241 -20.07 1.34 -11.14
N ASP A 242 -20.47 0.06 -11.10
CA ASP A 242 -21.62 -0.49 -11.83
C ASP A 242 -21.51 -2.01 -11.87
N THR A 243 -22.34 -2.67 -11.07
CA THR A 243 -22.98 -3.96 -11.39
C THR A 243 -24.01 -4.22 -10.30
N ALA A 244 -25.23 -4.47 -10.75
CA ALA A 244 -26.39 -4.76 -9.93
C ALA A 244 -26.21 -6.07 -9.14
N GLN A 245 -26.71 -6.06 -7.90
CA GLN A 245 -27.09 -7.19 -7.06
C GLN A 245 -26.11 -8.38 -6.96
N VAL A 246 -25.18 -8.28 -6.01
CA VAL A 246 -24.86 -9.39 -5.08
C VAL A 246 -24.58 -8.75 -3.72
N ASP A 247 -25.20 -9.28 -2.66
CA ASP A 247 -25.10 -8.86 -1.24
C ASP A 247 -23.69 -9.04 -0.62
N ASN A 248 -22.63 -8.67 -1.35
CA ASN A 248 -21.27 -8.61 -0.83
C ASN A 248 -21.08 -7.29 -0.08
N ILE A 249 -20.79 -7.40 1.22
CA ILE A 249 -20.38 -6.28 2.07
C ILE A 249 -19.17 -5.64 1.41
N ARG A 250 -19.40 -4.49 0.76
CA ARG A 250 -18.39 -3.75 0.03
C ARG A 250 -17.36 -3.23 1.00
N THR A 251 -16.10 -3.60 0.79
CA THR A 251 -14.99 -3.09 1.57
C THR A 251 -14.90 -1.56 1.41
N PRO A 252 -14.64 -0.79 2.48
CA PRO A 252 -14.78 0.66 2.44
C PRO A 252 -13.75 1.32 1.54
N SER A 253 -14.21 2.20 0.63
CA SER A 253 -13.33 2.95 -0.24
C SER A 253 -12.44 3.93 0.52
N GLY A 254 -11.16 3.98 0.16
CA GLY A 254 -10.17 4.83 0.82
C GLY A 254 -8.77 4.24 0.78
N GLY A 255 -7.80 5.03 1.24
CA GLY A 255 -6.42 4.60 1.47
C GLY A 255 -6.25 4.12 2.91
N TRP A 256 -5.98 2.83 3.15
CA TRP A 256 -5.89 2.24 4.49
C TRP A 256 -4.50 1.70 4.77
N THR A 257 -3.93 2.04 5.92
CA THR A 257 -2.55 1.75 6.26
C THR A 257 -2.46 0.62 7.30
N LEU A 258 -1.83 -0.52 7.00
CA LEU A 258 -1.77 -1.77 7.79
C LEU A 258 -0.93 -1.58 9.04
N VAL A 259 -1.55 -1.42 10.19
CA VAL A 259 -0.83 -1.15 11.44
C VAL A 259 -0.49 -2.41 12.25
N ALA A 260 -1.23 -3.50 12.04
CA ALA A 260 -1.09 -4.73 12.80
C ALA A 260 -1.66 -5.96 12.09
N ARG A 261 -1.12 -7.13 12.41
CA ARG A 261 -1.71 -8.44 12.11
C ARG A 261 -1.89 -9.23 13.39
N ALA A 262 -2.97 -10.00 13.46
CA ALA A 262 -3.27 -10.89 14.57
C ALA A 262 -3.36 -12.33 14.07
N GLU A 263 -2.35 -13.15 14.36
CA GLU A 263 -2.41 -14.59 14.13
C GLU A 263 -3.49 -15.18 15.03
N GLY A 264 -4.48 -15.87 14.47
CA GLY A 264 -5.64 -16.29 15.24
C GLY A 264 -5.34 -17.23 16.42
N LYS A 265 -4.30 -18.07 16.29
CA LYS A 265 -3.83 -18.96 17.37
C LYS A 265 -2.83 -18.30 18.33
N GLY A 266 -2.37 -17.09 18.02
CA GLY A 266 -1.46 -16.33 18.87
C GLY A 266 -2.17 -15.75 20.11
N THR A 267 -1.40 -15.08 20.95
CA THR A 267 -1.89 -14.39 22.17
C THR A 267 -1.39 -12.94 22.29
N GLU A 268 -0.64 -12.47 21.29
CA GLU A 268 -0.03 -11.13 21.24
C GLU A 268 -1.07 -10.02 21.24
N TRP A 269 -2.28 -10.29 20.75
CA TRP A 269 -3.44 -9.41 20.72
C TRP A 269 -4.58 -9.94 21.60
N SER A 270 -4.26 -10.75 22.62
CA SER A 270 -5.24 -11.17 23.62
C SER A 270 -5.88 -9.98 24.35
N PRO A 271 -7.05 -10.13 24.97
CA PRO A 271 -7.80 -9.03 25.59
C PRO A 271 -7.00 -8.24 26.63
N VAL A 272 -6.11 -8.93 27.36
CA VAL A 272 -5.25 -8.36 28.42
C VAL A 272 -3.82 -8.12 27.95
N SER A 273 -3.55 -8.29 26.66
CA SER A 273 -2.22 -8.09 26.12
C SER A 273 -1.77 -6.64 26.31
N LYS A 274 -0.53 -6.45 26.76
CA LYS A 274 0.09 -5.12 26.79
C LYS A 274 0.31 -4.55 25.39
N SER A 275 0.30 -5.38 24.34
CA SER A 275 0.49 -4.92 22.95
C SER A 275 -0.53 -3.88 22.52
N TRP A 276 -1.73 -3.86 23.10
CA TRP A 276 -2.75 -2.84 22.80
C TRP A 276 -2.32 -1.43 23.19
N ILE A 277 -1.51 -1.30 24.24
CA ILE A 277 -1.19 -0.03 24.91
C ILE A 277 0.31 0.24 25.08
N SER A 278 1.17 -0.73 24.76
CA SER A 278 2.62 -0.55 24.77
C SER A 278 3.08 0.16 23.50
N GLU A 279 4.20 0.87 23.55
CA GLU A 279 4.89 1.34 22.35
C GLU A 279 5.68 0.23 21.65
N ASP A 280 5.85 -0.92 22.31
CA ASP A 280 6.62 -2.05 21.78
C ASP A 280 6.07 -2.54 20.43
N LEU A 281 6.99 -2.83 19.53
CA LEU A 281 6.77 -3.28 18.15
C LEU A 281 7.26 -4.72 18.03
N PHE A 282 6.64 -5.52 17.16
CA PHE A 282 7.04 -6.91 16.95
C PHE A 282 6.73 -7.40 15.54
N MET A 283 7.64 -8.23 15.01
CA MET A 283 7.63 -8.73 13.63
C MET A 283 7.35 -7.64 12.60
N GLU A 284 7.77 -6.42 12.91
CA GLU A 284 7.41 -5.22 12.18
C GLU A 284 8.07 -5.19 10.80
N ASP A 285 9.24 -5.81 10.69
CA ASP A 285 9.95 -6.09 9.45
C ASP A 285 9.10 -6.88 8.45
N THR A 286 8.10 -7.63 8.91
CA THR A 286 7.20 -8.39 8.03
C THR A 286 5.94 -7.62 7.62
N SER A 287 5.79 -6.32 7.94
CA SER A 287 4.56 -5.54 7.67
C SER A 287 4.15 -5.45 6.20
N PHE A 288 5.11 -5.59 5.27
CA PHE A 288 4.84 -5.58 3.83
C PHE A 288 4.30 -6.93 3.32
N ASP A 289 4.51 -8.01 4.09
CA ASP A 289 4.16 -9.36 3.71
C ASP A 289 2.69 -9.65 4.06
N ILE A 290 1.81 -9.41 3.11
CA ILE A 290 0.37 -9.65 3.25
C ILE A 290 -0.02 -11.13 3.27
N VAL A 291 0.91 -12.05 2.95
CA VAL A 291 0.66 -13.50 3.05
C VAL A 291 1.19 -14.09 4.34
N SER A 292 1.99 -13.33 5.11
CA SER A 292 2.43 -13.74 6.44
C SER A 292 1.24 -13.92 7.38
N THR A 293 1.24 -15.06 8.07
CA THR A 293 0.19 -15.42 9.02
C THR A 293 0.53 -15.06 10.46
N THR A 294 1.75 -14.60 10.74
CA THR A 294 2.19 -14.29 12.11
C THR A 294 1.70 -12.92 12.57
N SER A 295 1.50 -12.81 13.89
CA SER A 295 1.17 -11.55 14.52
C SER A 295 2.26 -10.50 14.28
N MET A 296 1.85 -9.28 13.99
CA MET A 296 2.75 -8.14 13.75
C MET A 296 2.14 -6.88 14.35
N LYS A 297 3.00 -5.97 14.81
CA LYS A 297 2.65 -4.59 15.17
C LYS A 297 3.72 -3.64 14.67
N ASN A 298 3.31 -2.56 14.00
CA ASN A 298 4.25 -1.58 13.47
C ASN A 298 4.06 -0.15 14.00
N TYR A 299 5.05 0.68 13.71
CA TYR A 299 5.15 2.04 14.19
C TYR A 299 3.93 2.91 13.86
N ALA A 300 3.22 2.61 12.76
CA ALA A 300 2.02 3.34 12.39
C ALA A 300 0.87 3.12 13.39
N TYR A 301 0.83 1.99 14.11
CA TYR A 301 -0.10 1.80 15.23
C TYR A 301 0.06 2.90 16.29
N ASN A 302 1.31 3.28 16.56
CA ASN A 302 1.65 4.24 17.62
C ASN A 302 1.48 5.69 17.16
N SER A 303 1.77 5.98 15.89
CA SER A 303 2.01 7.35 15.41
C SER A 303 1.01 7.85 14.37
N LEU A 304 0.34 6.97 13.63
CA LEU A 304 -0.57 7.39 12.56
C LEU A 304 -1.87 7.90 13.19
N ILE A 305 -2.13 9.19 13.00
CA ILE A 305 -3.36 9.84 13.47
C ILE A 305 -4.46 9.54 12.45
N GLY A 306 -5.54 8.90 12.92
CA GLY A 306 -6.69 8.56 12.10
C GLY A 306 -8.00 8.72 12.85
N SER A 307 -9.08 8.59 12.10
CA SER A 307 -10.45 8.59 12.65
C SER A 307 -11.20 7.30 12.38
N LYS A 308 -10.58 6.38 11.63
CA LYS A 308 -11.17 5.13 11.17
C LYS A 308 -10.18 3.99 11.30
N LEU A 309 -10.70 2.86 11.76
CA LEU A 309 -10.04 1.56 11.75
C LEU A 309 -10.75 0.67 10.72
N LEU A 310 -10.02 -0.13 9.96
CA LEU A 310 -10.56 -1.21 9.13
C LEU A 310 -9.99 -2.52 9.63
N VAL A 311 -10.84 -3.51 9.85
CA VAL A 311 -10.41 -4.87 10.20
C VAL A 311 -10.80 -5.81 9.09
N CYS A 312 -9.83 -6.48 8.47
CA CYS A 312 -10.07 -7.59 7.54
C CYS A 312 -9.82 -8.91 8.25
N TYR A 313 -10.83 -9.77 8.33
CA TYR A 313 -10.86 -10.90 9.25
C TYR A 313 -10.50 -12.23 8.58
N GLU A 314 -10.58 -12.33 7.25
CA GLU A 314 -10.29 -13.56 6.47
C GLU A 314 -9.14 -13.41 5.47
N GLY A 315 -8.25 -12.44 5.69
CA GLY A 315 -7.12 -12.16 4.81
C GLY A 315 -6.85 -10.67 4.75
N PHE A 316 -5.88 -10.27 3.92
CA PHE A 316 -5.43 -8.87 3.84
C PHE A 316 -6.44 -7.92 3.19
N ASP A 317 -7.42 -8.42 2.45
CA ASP A 317 -8.46 -7.59 1.81
C ASP A 317 -9.86 -8.24 1.82
N GLN A 318 -10.02 -9.32 2.58
CA GLN A 318 -11.24 -10.13 2.62
C GLN A 318 -11.98 -9.99 3.94
N ALA A 319 -13.30 -9.98 3.84
CA ALA A 319 -14.21 -10.01 4.97
C ALA A 319 -13.89 -8.89 5.99
N CYS A 320 -14.03 -7.65 5.52
CA CYS A 320 -13.59 -6.49 6.27
C CYS A 320 -14.74 -5.62 6.81
N ALA A 321 -14.51 -5.01 7.97
CA ALA A 321 -15.44 -4.10 8.64
C ALA A 321 -14.73 -2.79 9.04
N PRO A 322 -15.21 -1.61 8.62
CA PRO A 322 -14.75 -0.32 9.14
C PRO A 322 -15.30 -0.03 10.53
N PHE A 323 -14.56 0.72 11.33
CA PHE A 323 -14.93 1.24 12.64
C PHE A 323 -14.53 2.72 12.68
N THR A 324 -15.47 3.61 12.38
CA THR A 324 -15.27 5.06 12.42
C THR A 324 -15.47 5.56 13.86
N HIS A 325 -14.40 6.01 14.50
CA HIS A 325 -14.39 6.41 15.92
C HIS A 325 -14.34 7.92 16.15
N ASN A 326 -14.02 8.72 15.12
CA ASN A 326 -14.04 10.19 15.15
C ASN A 326 -13.18 10.85 16.26
N LYS A 327 -12.14 10.17 16.74
CA LYS A 327 -11.25 10.68 17.81
C LYS A 327 -9.97 11.36 17.29
N ASN A 328 -9.70 11.32 15.98
CA ASN A 328 -8.53 11.92 15.32
C ASN A 328 -7.23 11.71 16.13
N THR A 329 -6.91 10.45 16.40
CA THR A 329 -5.84 10.04 17.31
C THR A 329 -5.17 8.76 16.79
N SER A 330 -4.02 8.38 17.33
CA SER A 330 -3.42 7.09 16.97
C SER A 330 -4.12 5.92 17.63
N LEU A 331 -3.98 4.71 17.10
CA LEU A 331 -4.59 3.53 17.73
C LEU A 331 -4.01 3.27 19.13
N LEU A 332 -2.73 3.55 19.35
CA LEU A 332 -2.15 3.48 20.68
C LEU A 332 -2.87 4.42 21.66
N GLN A 333 -3.05 5.68 21.28
CA GLN A 333 -3.74 6.66 22.13
C GLN A 333 -5.22 6.32 22.33
N LEU A 334 -5.90 5.87 21.27
CA LEU A 334 -7.29 5.38 21.33
C LEU A 334 -7.41 4.24 22.35
N MET A 335 -6.59 3.20 22.21
CA MET A 335 -6.66 2.01 23.07
C MET A 335 -6.17 2.25 24.50
N ASN A 336 -5.34 3.27 24.71
CA ASN A 336 -4.86 3.61 26.05
C ASN A 336 -5.86 4.49 26.82
N ASN A 337 -6.53 5.42 26.15
CA ASN A 337 -7.23 6.53 26.82
C ASN A 337 -8.75 6.55 26.59
N GLU A 338 -9.26 5.93 25.53
CA GLU A 338 -10.67 5.99 25.16
C GLU A 338 -11.33 4.63 25.42
N PHE A 339 -12.37 4.62 26.26
CA PHE A 339 -13.10 3.41 26.65
C PHE A 339 -14.54 3.46 26.18
N GLY A 340 -15.11 2.30 25.88
CA GLY A 340 -16.52 2.24 25.51
C GLY A 340 -16.80 2.82 24.11
N VAL A 341 -15.82 2.79 23.20
CA VAL A 341 -15.93 3.52 21.93
C VAL A 341 -16.91 2.80 21.00
N VAL A 342 -18.04 3.46 20.75
CA VAL A 342 -19.06 2.99 19.80
C VAL A 342 -18.77 3.62 18.43
N PRO A 343 -18.54 2.80 17.39
CA PRO A 343 -18.25 3.30 16.05
C PRO A 343 -19.54 3.77 15.33
N ASP A 344 -19.41 4.66 14.34
CA ASP A 344 -20.55 5.20 13.57
C ASP A 344 -21.34 4.12 12.82
N GLU A 345 -20.70 3.02 12.44
CA GLU A 345 -21.34 1.90 11.75
C GLU A 345 -22.38 1.16 12.60
N GLN A 346 -22.38 1.36 13.93
CA GLN A 346 -23.35 0.80 14.88
C GLN A 346 -23.59 -0.71 14.68
N TYR A 347 -22.51 -1.49 14.65
CA TYR A 347 -22.63 -2.93 14.43
C TYR A 347 -23.54 -3.61 15.46
N THR A 348 -24.31 -4.56 14.96
CA THR A 348 -24.88 -5.66 15.75
C THR A 348 -23.94 -6.86 15.64
N PHE A 349 -24.07 -7.83 16.53
CA PHE A 349 -23.30 -9.07 16.44
C PHE A 349 -23.47 -9.75 15.07
N ALA A 350 -24.71 -9.79 14.56
CA ALA A 350 -25.05 -10.38 13.27
C ALA A 350 -24.40 -9.63 12.09
N SER A 351 -24.50 -8.29 12.08
CA SER A 351 -23.96 -7.49 10.98
C SER A 351 -22.43 -7.51 10.97
N LEU A 352 -21.77 -7.46 12.14
CA LEU A 352 -20.31 -7.59 12.19
C LEU A 352 -19.86 -8.98 11.75
N MET A 353 -20.58 -10.02 12.18
CA MET A 353 -20.24 -11.38 11.80
C MET A 353 -20.32 -11.60 10.30
N LYS A 354 -21.39 -11.09 9.67
CA LYS A 354 -21.53 -11.10 8.21
C LYS A 354 -20.37 -10.35 7.55
N ALA A 355 -19.97 -9.18 8.09
CA ALA A 355 -18.86 -8.38 7.56
C ALA A 355 -17.52 -9.14 7.64
N PHE A 356 -17.31 -9.89 8.72
CA PHE A 356 -16.16 -10.77 8.90
C PHE A 356 -16.28 -12.13 8.19
N GLY A 357 -17.25 -12.31 7.30
CA GLY A 357 -17.38 -13.53 6.50
C GLY A 357 -17.73 -14.77 7.34
N LYS A 358 -18.13 -14.56 8.59
CA LYS A 358 -18.49 -15.63 9.53
C LYS A 358 -19.99 -15.80 9.59
N SER A 359 -20.41 -16.93 10.16
CA SER A 359 -21.80 -17.21 10.44
C SER A 359 -21.94 -17.92 11.78
N CYS A 360 -23.06 -17.65 12.44
CA CYS A 360 -23.45 -18.17 13.73
C CYS A 360 -24.96 -18.06 13.81
N ASP A 361 -25.60 -19.01 14.49
CA ASP A 361 -26.98 -18.83 14.89
C ASP A 361 -27.04 -17.83 16.05
N VAL A 362 -27.59 -16.65 15.76
CA VAL A 362 -27.79 -15.56 16.72
C VAL A 362 -29.26 -15.43 17.13
N SER A 363 -30.11 -16.41 16.83
CA SER A 363 -31.55 -16.38 17.14
C SER A 363 -31.83 -16.31 18.65
N ALA A 364 -30.94 -16.89 19.46
CA ALA A 364 -31.03 -16.86 20.92
C ALA A 364 -30.35 -15.63 21.54
N LEU A 365 -29.60 -14.83 20.77
CA LEU A 365 -28.94 -13.62 21.25
C LEU A 365 -29.98 -12.57 21.64
N ARG A 366 -29.92 -12.06 22.87
CA ARG A 366 -30.82 -11.00 23.35
C ARG A 366 -30.17 -9.64 23.34
N VAL A 367 -28.90 -9.57 23.71
CA VAL A 367 -28.14 -8.34 23.87
C VAL A 367 -26.72 -8.54 23.36
N SER A 368 -26.16 -7.51 22.74
CA SER A 368 -24.78 -7.51 22.27
C SER A 368 -24.15 -6.14 22.41
N TRP A 369 -22.84 -6.13 22.64
CA TRP A 369 -22.04 -4.93 22.74
C TRP A 369 -20.94 -5.02 21.71
N CYS A 370 -20.98 -4.11 20.75
CA CYS A 370 -20.06 -4.03 19.64
C CYS A 370 -19.33 -2.70 19.67
N GLY A 371 -18.01 -2.72 19.52
CA GLY A 371 -17.22 -1.50 19.50
C GLY A 371 -15.74 -1.74 19.72
N LEU A 372 -15.07 -0.66 20.12
CA LEU A 372 -13.64 -0.63 20.39
C LEU A 372 -13.39 -0.39 21.88
N ASN A 373 -12.42 -1.12 22.42
CA ASN A 373 -11.86 -0.92 23.75
C ASN A 373 -12.90 -0.85 24.88
N LEU A 374 -13.83 -1.82 24.90
CA LEU A 374 -14.86 -1.97 25.92
C LEU A 374 -14.31 -2.82 27.08
N ALA A 375 -14.58 -2.40 28.32
CA ALA A 375 -14.37 -3.18 29.53
C ALA A 375 -15.60 -3.06 30.40
N ASN A 376 -16.02 -4.14 31.06
CA ASN A 376 -17.25 -4.21 31.86
C ASN A 376 -18.43 -3.58 31.12
N ILE A 377 -19.08 -4.36 30.29
CA ILE A 377 -20.19 -3.90 29.46
C ILE A 377 -21.42 -3.37 30.22
N CYS A 378 -21.51 -3.53 31.56
CA CYS A 378 -22.48 -2.78 32.37
C CYS A 378 -22.14 -1.29 32.47
N ASP A 379 -20.86 -0.95 32.39
CA ASP A 379 -20.30 0.39 32.56
C ASP A 379 -19.11 0.63 31.61
N PRO A 380 -19.33 0.50 30.28
CA PRO A 380 -18.26 0.40 29.29
C PRO A 380 -17.43 1.68 29.14
N HIS A 381 -17.93 2.81 29.63
CA HIS A 381 -17.27 4.12 29.52
C HIS A 381 -16.41 4.48 30.72
N ASN A 382 -16.65 3.88 31.89
CA ASN A 382 -15.97 4.26 33.14
C ASN A 382 -14.99 3.19 33.64
N GLN A 383 -14.89 2.03 32.97
CA GLN A 383 -13.93 1.00 33.32
C GLN A 383 -12.85 0.83 32.26
N SER A 384 -11.60 0.84 32.73
CA SER A 384 -10.41 0.68 31.91
C SER A 384 -10.18 -0.82 31.62
N PRO A 385 -10.09 -1.24 30.34
CA PRO A 385 -9.65 -2.59 29.97
C PRO A 385 -8.14 -2.79 30.20
N ASN A 386 -7.41 -1.74 30.58
CA ASN A 386 -5.97 -1.72 30.75
C ASN A 386 -5.51 -1.94 32.20
N ASP A 387 -6.45 -2.07 33.14
CA ASP A 387 -6.13 -2.32 34.54
C ASP A 387 -5.38 -3.65 34.71
N SER A 388 -4.35 -3.65 35.57
CA SER A 388 -3.53 -4.82 35.87
C SER A 388 -3.49 -5.05 37.40
N PRO A 389 -4.14 -6.10 37.94
CA PRO A 389 -4.96 -7.09 37.22
C PRO A 389 -6.27 -6.48 36.68
N PRO A 390 -6.88 -7.08 35.63
CA PRO A 390 -8.18 -6.65 35.15
C PRO A 390 -9.22 -6.71 36.26
N ARG A 391 -9.99 -5.63 36.42
CA ARG A 391 -11.09 -5.56 37.40
C ARG A 391 -12.45 -5.96 36.81
N THR A 392 -12.47 -6.26 35.52
CA THR A 392 -13.63 -6.68 34.76
C THR A 392 -13.59 -8.17 34.48
N THR A 393 -14.75 -8.75 34.21
CA THR A 393 -14.92 -10.13 33.75
C THR A 393 -14.93 -10.26 32.22
N HIS A 394 -15.07 -9.13 31.50
CA HIS A 394 -15.18 -9.12 30.03
C HIS A 394 -14.47 -7.92 29.41
N ILE A 395 -13.81 -8.15 28.28
CA ILE A 395 -13.11 -7.14 27.47
C ILE A 395 -13.41 -7.37 25.98
N VAL A 396 -13.65 -6.28 25.25
CA VAL A 396 -13.70 -6.25 23.79
C VAL A 396 -12.72 -5.20 23.29
N ARG A 397 -11.65 -5.61 22.62
CA ARG A 397 -10.70 -4.65 22.03
C ARG A 397 -11.19 -4.15 20.68
N VAL A 398 -11.51 -5.07 19.78
CA VAL A 398 -12.20 -4.76 18.53
C VAL A 398 -13.16 -5.89 18.20
N GLY A 399 -14.48 -5.64 18.26
CA GLY A 399 -15.46 -6.65 17.88
C GLY A 399 -16.75 -6.56 18.67
N CYS A 400 -17.34 -7.72 18.96
CA CYS A 400 -18.58 -7.84 19.71
C CYS A 400 -18.54 -8.98 20.74
N ILE A 401 -19.26 -8.79 21.85
CA ILE A 401 -19.67 -9.87 22.76
C ILE A 401 -21.19 -9.81 22.99
N GLY A 402 -21.79 -10.91 23.46
CA GLY A 402 -23.24 -10.97 23.65
C GLY A 402 -23.72 -12.09 24.56
N ASP A 403 -24.99 -12.00 24.93
CA ASP A 403 -25.64 -12.83 25.94
C ASP A 403 -27.09 -13.21 25.53
N LYS A 404 -27.52 -14.40 25.92
CA LYS A 404 -28.92 -14.86 25.81
C LYS A 404 -29.81 -14.37 26.95
N THR A 405 -29.25 -14.04 28.10
CA THR A 405 -30.02 -13.75 29.32
C THR A 405 -30.31 -12.26 29.52
N ALA A 406 -29.88 -11.40 28.58
CA ALA A 406 -29.99 -9.95 28.67
C ALA A 406 -29.30 -9.36 29.92
N THR A 407 -28.30 -10.06 30.46
CA THR A 407 -27.48 -9.57 31.56
C THR A 407 -26.23 -8.91 31.02
N CYS A 408 -25.60 -8.07 31.83
CA CYS A 408 -24.33 -7.46 31.44
C CYS A 408 -23.11 -8.34 31.81
N PHE A 409 -23.28 -9.66 31.83
CA PHE A 409 -22.22 -10.66 32.02
C PHE A 409 -22.20 -11.60 30.80
N PRO A 410 -21.76 -11.08 29.65
CA PRO A 410 -21.98 -11.72 28.38
C PRO A 410 -20.98 -12.83 28.16
N ASP A 411 -21.46 -14.06 28.17
CA ASP A 411 -20.58 -15.19 27.95
C ASP A 411 -20.89 -15.97 26.69
N ASP A 412 -22.12 -15.94 26.19
CA ASP A 412 -22.59 -16.86 25.15
C ASP A 412 -22.09 -16.53 23.74
N TYR A 413 -21.66 -15.29 23.49
CA TYR A 413 -21.23 -14.87 22.16
C TYR A 413 -19.99 -13.98 22.22
N ALA A 414 -19.02 -14.25 21.36
CA ALA A 414 -17.82 -13.45 21.20
C ALA A 414 -17.30 -13.54 19.76
N LEU A 415 -16.94 -12.41 19.18
CA LEU A 415 -16.34 -12.32 17.85
C LEU A 415 -15.48 -11.07 17.75
N GLY A 416 -14.23 -11.20 17.32
CA GLY A 416 -13.37 -10.04 17.09
C GLY A 416 -11.89 -10.35 17.30
N ILE A 417 -11.11 -9.31 17.56
CA ILE A 417 -9.71 -9.39 17.93
C ILE A 417 -9.60 -9.03 19.42
N GLY A 418 -8.97 -9.90 20.20
CA GLY A 418 -8.80 -9.68 21.64
C GLY A 418 -10.12 -9.58 22.38
N VAL A 419 -11.02 -10.52 22.13
CA VAL A 419 -12.32 -10.64 22.81
C VAL A 419 -12.30 -11.78 23.85
N THR A 420 -13.13 -11.63 24.87
CA THR A 420 -13.28 -12.60 25.97
C THR A 420 -14.60 -13.36 25.90
N SER A 421 -14.65 -14.54 26.51
CA SER A 421 -15.90 -15.24 26.86
C SER A 421 -15.62 -16.27 27.96
N CYS A 422 -16.63 -16.80 28.65
CA CYS A 422 -16.41 -17.85 29.66
C CYS A 422 -15.68 -19.12 29.15
N LYS A 423 -15.61 -19.35 27.84
CA LYS A 423 -15.00 -20.54 27.23
C LYS A 423 -13.67 -20.26 26.54
N ASP A 424 -13.04 -19.13 26.84
CA ASP A 424 -11.73 -18.76 26.32
C ASP A 424 -10.55 -19.39 27.08
N GLY A 425 -10.84 -20.13 28.16
CA GLY A 425 -9.87 -20.81 29.02
C GLY A 425 -9.69 -20.17 30.40
N PHE A 426 -10.27 -18.98 30.66
CA PHE A 426 -10.12 -18.26 31.94
C PHE A 426 -11.40 -18.20 32.77
N GLY A 427 -12.50 -18.70 32.23
CA GLY A 427 -13.78 -18.83 32.92
C GLY A 427 -14.60 -17.53 32.93
N CYS A 428 -15.76 -17.56 33.58
CA CYS A 428 -16.69 -16.42 33.59
C CYS A 428 -16.32 -15.26 34.50
N ASN A 429 -15.41 -15.52 35.43
CA ASN A 429 -15.11 -14.59 36.51
C ASN A 429 -13.75 -13.92 36.36
N ASN A 430 -12.95 -14.33 35.36
CA ASN A 430 -11.62 -13.80 35.13
C ASN A 430 -11.40 -13.56 33.64
N VAL A 431 -10.62 -12.54 33.33
CA VAL A 431 -10.06 -12.34 32.00
C VAL A 431 -8.60 -12.74 31.99
N GLY A 432 -8.18 -13.47 30.96
CA GLY A 432 -6.78 -13.83 30.77
C GLY A 432 -6.32 -13.73 29.31
N PRO A 433 -5.09 -14.18 29.02
CA PRO A 433 -4.51 -14.13 27.69
C PRO A 433 -5.14 -15.18 26.74
N SER A 434 -6.40 -14.95 26.35
CA SER A 434 -7.10 -15.76 25.35
C SER A 434 -6.47 -15.62 23.97
N LYS A 435 -6.87 -16.50 23.04
CA LYS A 435 -6.37 -16.45 21.66
C LYS A 435 -6.83 -15.17 20.95
N ASN A 436 -5.98 -14.64 20.07
CA ASN A 436 -6.21 -13.37 19.38
C ASN A 436 -7.58 -13.32 18.68
N LEU A 437 -7.94 -14.40 17.98
CA LEU A 437 -9.22 -14.55 17.27
C LEU A 437 -10.11 -15.61 17.93
N HIS A 438 -10.18 -15.57 19.26
CA HIS A 438 -11.17 -16.34 20.02
C HIS A 438 -12.58 -15.99 19.55
N TYR A 439 -13.44 -17.00 19.43
CA TYR A 439 -14.85 -16.82 19.16
C TYR A 439 -15.71 -17.74 20.02
N ARG A 440 -16.93 -17.28 20.25
CA ARG A 440 -18.01 -18.10 20.79
C ARG A 440 -19.30 -17.78 20.04
N CYS A 441 -19.98 -18.84 19.66
CA CYS A 441 -21.28 -18.86 19.03
C CYS A 441 -22.11 -19.85 19.83
N ASP A 442 -22.67 -19.36 20.94
CA ASP A 442 -23.42 -20.17 21.88
C ASP A 442 -22.58 -21.35 22.44
N TYR A 443 -22.93 -22.58 22.05
CA TYR A 443 -22.25 -23.81 22.48
C TYR A 443 -20.96 -24.07 21.70
N VAL A 444 -20.80 -23.47 20.52
CA VAL A 444 -19.61 -23.61 19.68
C VAL A 444 -18.61 -22.54 20.06
N HIS A 445 -17.39 -22.93 20.37
CA HIS A 445 -16.32 -22.02 20.74
C HIS A 445 -14.99 -22.53 20.22
N GLY A 446 -14.03 -21.62 20.11
CA GLY A 446 -12.68 -21.94 19.72
C GLY A 446 -11.97 -20.68 19.26
N TYR A 447 -11.06 -20.86 18.32
CA TYR A 447 -10.33 -19.76 17.71
C TYR A 447 -10.26 -20.00 16.21
N PHE A 448 -10.30 -18.92 15.45
CA PHE A 448 -10.02 -19.00 14.03
C PHE A 448 -8.52 -19.19 13.80
N SER A 449 -8.14 -20.00 12.81
CA SER A 449 -6.72 -20.25 12.50
C SER A 449 -6.13 -19.25 11.50
N GLN A 450 -6.98 -18.44 10.90
CA GLN A 450 -6.62 -17.38 9.97
C GLN A 450 -5.93 -16.20 10.68
N THR A 451 -5.50 -15.24 9.89
CA THR A 451 -4.85 -14.01 10.36
C THR A 451 -5.74 -12.82 10.06
N ALA A 452 -6.01 -12.00 11.07
CA ALA A 452 -6.73 -10.75 10.89
C ALA A 452 -5.74 -9.59 10.68
N PHE A 453 -6.17 -8.59 9.92
CA PHE A 453 -5.38 -7.43 9.55
C PHE A 453 -6.09 -6.17 10.01
N LEU A 454 -5.36 -5.26 10.65
CA LEU A 454 -5.88 -3.98 11.12
C LEU A 454 -5.26 -2.85 10.31
N TYR A 455 -6.08 -1.95 9.81
CA TYR A 455 -5.65 -0.79 9.03
C TYR A 455 -6.23 0.51 9.59
N VAL A 456 -5.55 1.64 9.37
CA VAL A 456 -6.00 2.98 9.78
C VAL A 456 -6.12 3.89 8.56
N ASN A 457 -7.14 4.76 8.57
CA ASN A 457 -7.34 5.82 7.57
C ASN A 457 -7.41 7.20 8.22
#